data_AF-A0A1S0TTL5-F1
#
_entry.id   AF-A0A1S0TTL5-F1
#
_cell.length_a   1.000
_cell.length_b   1.000
_cell.length_c   1.000
_cell.angle_alpha   90.00
_cell.angle_beta   90.00
_cell.angle_gamma   90.00
#
_symmetry.space_group_name_H-M   'P 1'
#
loop_
_entity.id
_entity.type
_entity.pdbx_description
1 polymer ?
#
loop_
_entity_poly.entity_id
_entity_poly.type
_entity_poly.pdbx_seq_one_letter_code
_entity_poly.pdbx_strand_id
1 'polypeptide(L)' 'MTWHDRRLAHQFDRPILINDENTLKKIWRPSTFFQNAKETEYHRMTTIFPNGEIFFETQLVTFNYDRNII' A
#
# COMPACT_ATOMS: atom_id res chain seq x y z
N MET A 1 2.70 -5.82 4.03
CA MET A 1 3.07 -5.28 5.35
C MET A 1 1.83 -5.25 6.23
N THR A 2 1.96 -5.53 7.52
CA THR A 2 0.84 -5.48 8.48
C THR A 2 1.14 -4.51 9.60
N TRP A 3 0.11 -3.79 10.06
CA TRP A 3 0.15 -2.99 11.29
C TRP A 3 -1.24 -2.89 11.92
N HIS A 4 -1.31 -2.42 13.16
CA HIS A 4 -2.56 -2.22 13.89
C HIS A 4 -2.85 -0.73 14.05
N ASP A 5 -4.03 -0.28 13.63
CA ASP A 5 -4.53 1.08 13.87
C ASP A 5 -5.94 1.03 14.48
N ARG A 6 -6.01 1.23 15.80
CA ARG A 6 -7.26 1.20 16.58
C ARG A 6 -8.32 2.19 16.09
N ARG A 7 -7.91 3.28 15.41
CA ARG A 7 -8.84 4.31 14.90
C ARG A 7 -9.65 3.82 13.71
N LEU A 8 -9.19 2.74 13.07
CA LEU A 8 -9.81 2.14 11.89
C LEU A 8 -10.56 0.85 12.21
N ALA A 9 -10.69 0.49 13.49
CA ALA A 9 -11.58 -0.57 13.92
C ALA A 9 -13.04 -0.24 13.56
N HIS A 10 -13.81 -1.25 13.16
CA HIS A 10 -15.16 -1.07 12.65
C HIS A 10 -16.08 -2.24 13.00
N GLN A 11 -17.39 -2.02 12.93
CA GLN A 11 -18.41 -3.00 13.31
C GLN A 11 -18.92 -3.88 12.16
N PHE A 12 -18.37 -3.75 10.95
CA PHE A 12 -18.71 -4.65 9.85
C PHE A 12 -18.18 -6.06 10.09
N ASP A 13 -18.96 -7.07 9.70
CA ASP A 13 -18.60 -8.49 9.85
C ASP A 13 -17.46 -8.94 8.92
N ARG A 14 -17.13 -8.14 7.90
CA ARG A 14 -16.13 -8.47 6.88
C ARG A 14 -15.07 -7.38 6.77
N PRO A 15 -13.84 -7.73 6.33
CA PRO A 15 -12.81 -6.73 6.07
C PRO A 15 -13.21 -5.75 4.97
N ILE A 16 -12.73 -4.52 5.07
CA ILE A 16 -12.97 -3.47 4.07
C ILE A 16 -11.88 -3.47 3.01
N LEU A 17 -12.39 -3.58 1.79
CA LEU A 17 -11.78 -3.38 0.49
C LEU A 17 -11.27 -1.96 0.15
N ILE A 18 -10.01 -1.53 0.29
CA ILE A 18 -9.59 -0.19 -0.19
C ILE A 18 -8.54 -0.25 -1.30
N ASN A 19 -8.95 0.15 -2.51
CA ASN A 19 -8.09 0.32 -3.69
C ASN A 19 -8.17 1.73 -4.31
N ASP A 20 -8.94 2.65 -3.71
CA ASP A 20 -9.01 4.05 -4.14
C ASP A 20 -7.85 4.87 -3.56
N GLU A 21 -7.02 5.44 -4.43
CA GLU A 21 -5.84 6.23 -4.05
C GLU A 21 -6.19 7.46 -3.20
N ASN A 22 -7.34 8.09 -3.41
CA ASN A 22 -7.74 9.26 -2.61
C ASN A 22 -8.08 8.89 -1.17
N THR A 23 -8.65 7.71 -0.96
CA THR A 23 -8.91 7.14 0.36
C THR A 23 -7.62 6.65 1.01
N LEU A 24 -6.75 5.97 0.26
CA LEU A 24 -5.45 5.50 0.76
C LEU A 24 -4.56 6.65 1.27
N LYS A 25 -4.62 7.83 0.66
CA LYS A 25 -3.89 9.04 1.12
C LYS A 25 -4.34 9.56 2.49
N LYS A 26 -5.53 9.19 2.96
CA LYS A 26 -6.08 9.63 4.25
C LYS A 26 -5.74 8.67 5.39
N ILE A 27 -5.25 7.47 5.07
CA ILE A 27 -4.88 6.45 6.05
C ILE A 27 -3.40 6.61 6.37
N TRP A 28 -3.08 6.71 7.66
CA TRP A 28 -1.68 6.70 8.10
C TRP A 28 -1.06 5.35 7.78
N ARG A 29 0.19 5.36 7.28
CA ARG A 29 0.96 4.15 6.99
C ARG A 29 2.44 4.34 7.33
N PRO A 30 3.17 3.27 7.63
CA PRO A 30 4.63 3.32 7.74
C PRO A 30 5.28 3.82 6.44
N SER A 31 6.26 4.71 6.57
CA SER A 31 6.99 5.31 5.43
C SER A 31 8.10 4.39 4.91
N THR A 32 7.74 3.26 4.32
CA THR A 32 8.70 2.35 3.67
C THR A 32 9.13 2.87 2.31
N PHE A 33 10.43 2.88 2.02
CA PHE A 33 11.00 3.29 0.73
C PHE A 33 12.12 2.34 0.29
N PHE A 34 12.42 2.34 -1.01
CA PHE A 34 13.53 1.59 -1.59
C PHE A 34 14.72 2.52 -1.78
N GLN A 35 15.84 2.24 -1.09
CA GLN A 35 17.02 3.11 -1.14
C GLN A 35 17.70 3.15 -2.51
N ASN A 36 17.62 2.07 -3.29
CA ASN A 36 18.34 1.91 -4.57
C ASN A 36 17.42 1.99 -5.80
N ALA A 37 16.15 2.35 -5.62
CA ALA A 37 15.21 2.49 -6.73
C ALA A 37 15.53 3.77 -7.53
N LYS A 38 15.72 3.64 -8.85
CA LYS A 38 15.84 4.79 -9.76
C LYS A 38 14.46 5.37 -10.10
N GLU A 39 13.58 4.53 -10.63
CA GLU A 39 12.18 4.85 -10.90
C GLU A 39 11.32 3.61 -10.65
N THR A 40 10.19 3.80 -9.96
CA THR A 40 9.24 2.72 -9.65
C THR A 40 7.82 3.22 -9.78
N GLU A 41 7.01 2.49 -10.53
CA GLU A 41 5.55 2.59 -10.46
C GLU A 41 5.02 1.55 -9.48
N TYR A 42 3.86 1.85 -8.88
CA TYR A 42 3.25 0.93 -7.93
C TYR A 42 1.74 0.89 -8.09
N HIS A 43 1.17 -0.28 -7.85
CA HIS A 43 -0.24 -0.47 -7.55
C HIS A 43 -0.39 -0.82 -6.07
N ARG A 44 -1.45 -0.35 -5.42
CA ARG A 44 -1.64 -0.46 -3.98
C ARG A 44 -3.04 -0.87 -3.62
N MET A 45 -3.10 -1.69 -2.57
CA MET A 45 -4.34 -2.17 -2.03
C MET A 45 -4.21 -2.34 -0.52
N THR A 46 -5.24 -1.96 0.23
CA THR A 46 -5.27 -2.07 1.69
C THR A 46 -6.54 -2.76 2.14
N THR A 47 -6.40 -3.79 2.96
CA THR A 47 -7.50 -4.48 3.62
C THR A 47 -7.50 -4.11 5.10
N ILE A 48 -8.63 -3.61 5.61
CA ILE A 48 -8.81 -3.28 7.03
C ILE A 48 -9.73 -4.33 7.64
N PHE A 49 -9.28 -4.99 8.71
CA PHE A 49 -10.05 -5.96 9.45
C PHE A 49 -10.84 -5.30 10.60
N PRO A 50 -11.96 -5.91 11.06
CA PRO A 50 -12.82 -5.31 12.09
C PRO A 50 -12.09 -4.93 13.39
N ASN A 51 -11.06 -5.69 13.75
CA ASN A 51 -10.22 -5.46 14.93
C ASN A 51 -9.24 -4.27 14.79
N GLY A 52 -9.18 -3.60 13.63
CA GLY A 52 -8.23 -2.53 13.33
C GLY A 52 -6.87 -3.02 12.82
N GLU A 53 -6.72 -4.31 12.52
CA GLU A 53 -5.57 -4.83 11.79
C GLU A 53 -5.64 -4.41 10.32
N ILE A 54 -4.49 -4.00 9.78
CA ILE A 54 -4.38 -3.49 8.42
C ILE A 54 -3.37 -4.32 7.66
N PHE A 55 -3.79 -4.84 6.51
CA PHE A 55 -2.96 -5.53 5.55
C PHE A 55 -2.76 -4.65 4.32
N PHE A 56 -1.50 -4.25 4.07
CA PHE A 56 -1.11 -3.47 2.90
C PHE A 56 -0.32 -4.31 1.92
N GLU A 57 -0.81 -4.34 0.69
CA GLU A 57 -0.20 -4.97 -0.46
C GLU A 57 0.20 -3.91 -1.48
N THR A 58 1.42 -4.05 -2.01
CA THR A 58 1.90 -3.20 -3.09
C THR A 58 2.54 -4.07 -4.15
N GLN A 59 2.16 -3.84 -5.39
CA GLN A 59 2.85 -4.39 -6.56
C GLN A 59 3.75 -3.31 -7.11
N LEU A 60 5.01 -3.65 -7.38
CA LEU A 60 6.05 -2.72 -7.80
C LEU A 60 6.48 -3.08 -9.22
N VAL A 61 6.49 -2.08 -10.09
CA VAL A 61 7.03 -2.19 -11.45
C VAL A 61 8.27 -1.30 -11.50
N THR A 62 9.43 -1.93 -11.74
CA THR A 62 10.71 -1.21 -11.89
C THR A 62 11.02 -1.11 -13.37
N PHE A 63 11.27 0.10 -13.87
CA PHE A 63 11.73 0.30 -15.24
C PHE A 63 13.26 0.31 -15.25
N ASN A 64 13.86 -0.73 -15.83
CA ASN A 64 15.29 -0.73 -16.13
C ASN A 64 15.50 -0.03 -17.47
N TYR A 65 15.81 1.27 -17.43
CA TYR A 65 16.28 2.00 -18.61
C TYR A 65 17.74 1.66 -18.91
N ASP A 66 17.99 0.44 -19.41
CA ASP A 66 19.18 0.15 -20.21
C ASP A 66 18.80 0.27 -21.68
N ARG A 67 18.54 1.50 -22.13
CA ARG A 67 18.49 1.83 -23.57
C ARG A 67 19.73 2.62 -23.97
N ASN A 68 20.85 1.92 -24.04
CA ASN A 68 21.94 2.27 -24.96
C ASN A 68 22.12 1.08 -25.91
N ILE A 69 21.22 0.98 -26.90
CA ILE A 69 21.50 0.21 -28.11
C ILE A 69 22.11 1.22 -29.08
N ILE A 70 23.41 1.06 -29.30
CA ILE A 70 24.22 1.72 -30.34
C ILE A 70 23.83 1.10 -31.69
#